data_AF-A0A662KE56-F1
#
_entry.id   AF-A0A662KE56-F1
#
_cell.length_a   1.000
_cell.length_b   1.000
_cell.length_c   1.000
_cell.angle_alpha   90.00
_cell.angle_beta   90.00
_cell.angle_gamma   90.00
#
_symmetry.space_group_name_H-M   'P 1'
#
loop_
_entity.id
_entity.type
_entity.pdbx_description
1 polymer ?
#
loop_
_entity_poly.entity_id
_entity_poly.type
_entity_poly.pdbx_seq_one_letter_code
_entity_poly.pdbx_strand_id
1 'polypeptide(L)' 'MTLTADWLRTDWSDFYEDIDYEVEGVLFRDCKVNQKWVPSNRVRLEAEYWPAKDLAIRAGFGFDPRGVCDRAVT' A
#
# COMPACT_ATOMS: atom_id res chain seq x y z
N MET A 1 20.44 -16.63 12.91
CA MET A 1 19.96 -16.08 11.63
C MET A 1 18.54 -16.55 11.45
N THR A 2 17.65 -15.64 11.11
CA THR A 2 16.22 -15.91 10.92
C THR A 2 15.84 -15.50 9.51
N LEU A 3 15.04 -16.35 8.84
CA LEU A 3 14.47 -16.07 7.54
C LEU A 3 12.95 -16.05 7.66
N THR A 4 12.32 -15.03 7.09
CA THR A 4 10.87 -14.85 7.12
C THR A 4 10.36 -14.71 5.69
N ALA A 5 9.27 -15.40 5.39
CA ALA A 5 8.56 -15.30 4.13
C ALA A 5 7.07 -15.11 4.41
N ASP A 6 6.54 -13.98 3.95
CA ASP A 6 5.14 -13.62 4.17
C ASP A 6 4.42 -13.45 2.84
N TRP A 7 3.18 -13.93 2.80
CA TRP A 7 2.19 -13.57 1.78
C TRP A 7 1.03 -12.85 2.45
N LEU A 8 0.70 -11.67 1.94
CA LEU A 8 -0.40 -10.85 2.42
C LEU A 8 -1.34 -10.55 1.27
N ARG A 9 -2.64 -10.72 1.49
CA ARG A 9 -3.69 -10.19 0.63
C ARG A 9 -4.37 -9.02 1.33
N THR A 10 -4.53 -7.92 0.61
CA THR A 10 -5.31 -6.76 1.05
C THR A 10 -6.54 -6.65 0.17
N ASP A 11 -7.70 -6.90 0.75
CA ASP A 11 -9.00 -6.71 0.09
C ASP A 11 -9.46 -5.26 0.30
N TRP A 12 -9.62 -4.54 -0.81
CA TRP A 12 -10.05 -3.14 -0.83
C TRP A 12 -11.53 -2.96 -1.18
N SER A 13 -12.26 -4.06 -1.38
CA SER A 13 -13.68 -4.05 -1.78
C SER A 13 -14.61 -3.34 -0.81
N ASP A 14 -14.14 -3.06 0.40
CA ASP A 14 -14.94 -2.48 1.49
C ASP A 14 -14.62 -0.99 1.72
N PHE A 15 -13.68 -0.40 0.97
CA PHE A 15 -13.37 1.02 1.04
C PHE A 15 -14.20 1.82 0.02
N TYR A 16 -14.89 2.84 0.52
CA TYR A 16 -15.77 3.77 -0.21
C TYR A 16 -15.25 4.09 -1.62
N GLU A 17 -16.05 3.76 -2.63
CA GLU A 17 -15.79 4.07 -4.04
C GLU A 17 -15.92 5.57 -4.35
N ASP A 18 -16.61 6.32 -3.50
CA ASP A 18 -16.85 7.76 -3.62
C ASP A 18 -16.12 8.51 -2.51
N ILE A 19 -14.91 8.99 -2.79
CA ILE A 19 -14.26 10.00 -1.96
C ILE A 19 -14.82 11.35 -2.42
N ASP A 20 -15.76 11.89 -1.65
CA ASP A 20 -16.34 13.21 -1.90
C ASP A 20 -15.48 14.28 -1.22
N TYR A 21 -14.83 15.12 -2.02
CA TYR A 21 -14.17 16.31 -1.52
C TYR A 21 -15.20 17.44 -1.54
N GLU A 22 -16.05 17.50 -0.50
CA GLU A 22 -16.92 18.65 -0.27
C GLU A 22 -16.08 19.85 0.16
N VAL A 23 -16.10 20.91 -0.65
CA VAL A 23 -15.41 22.17 -0.34
C VAL A 23 -16.46 23.23 -0.08
N GLU A 24 -16.60 23.67 1.16
CA GLU A 24 -17.50 24.78 1.51
C GLU A 24 -16.93 26.11 0.96
N GLY A 25 -17.38 26.53 -0.23
CA GLY A 25 -17.02 27.83 -0.81
C GLY A 25 -17.70 28.11 -2.15
N VAL A 26 -18.21 29.34 -2.33
CA VAL A 26 -19.07 29.79 -3.46
C VAL A 26 -18.44 29.65 -4.87
N LEU A 27 -17.15 29.31 -4.97
CA LEU A 27 -16.39 29.26 -6.22
C LEU A 27 -15.63 27.95 -6.45
N PHE A 28 -15.74 26.96 -5.57
CA PHE A 28 -15.06 25.67 -5.74
C PHE A 28 -16.07 24.62 -6.24
N ARG A 29 -15.66 23.83 -7.24
CA ARG A 29 -16.45 22.69 -7.73
C ARG A 29 -16.17 21.48 -6.86
N ASP A 30 -17.23 20.86 -6.36
CA ASP A 30 -17.14 19.53 -5.75
C ASP A 30 -16.47 18.56 -6.73
N CYS A 31 -15.50 17.82 -6.22
CA CYS A 31 -14.72 16.87 -7.00
C CYS A 31 -14.96 15.48 -6.47
N LYS A 32 -15.69 14.66 -7.25
CA LYS A 32 -15.87 13.23 -6.98
C LYS A 32 -14.80 12.45 -7.73
N VAL A 33 -13.91 11.79 -7.00
CA VAL A 33 -12.92 10.88 -7.58
C VAL A 33 -13.40 9.45 -7.33
N ASN A 34 -13.94 8.82 -8.37
CA ASN A 34 -14.29 7.40 -8.31
C ASN A 34 -13.01 6.57 -8.54
N GLN A 35 -12.44 6.10 -7.43
CA GLN A 35 -11.23 5.27 -7.44
C GLN A 35 -11.62 3.84 -7.07
N LYS A 36 -11.72 2.98 -8.09
CA LYS A 36 -11.99 1.56 -7.89
C LYS A 36 -10.75 0.86 -7.37
N TRP A 37 -10.71 0.60 -6.08
CA TRP A 37 -9.65 -0.18 -5.45
C TRP A 37 -9.89 -1.67 -5.68
N VAL A 38 -8.87 -2.38 -6.15
CA VAL A 38 -8.92 -3.84 -6.39
C VAL A 38 -8.04 -4.57 -5.38
N PRO A 39 -8.36 -5.81 -5.00
CA PRO A 39 -7.52 -6.59 -4.09
C PRO A 39 -6.06 -6.64 -4.55
N SER A 40 -5.11 -6.48 -3.63
CA SER A 40 -3.67 -6.64 -3.91
C SER A 40 -3.06 -7.81 -3.14
N ASN A 41 -2.04 -8.44 -3.72
CA ASN A 41 -1.28 -9.52 -3.10
C ASN A 41 0.19 -9.11 -3.00
N ARG A 42 0.72 -9.04 -1.78
CA ARG A 42 2.12 -8.70 -1.52
C ARG A 42 2.87 -9.94 -1.05
N VAL A 43 4.08 -10.11 -1.57
CA VAL A 43 5.03 -11.14 -1.11
C VAL A 43 6.24 -10.43 -0.51
N ARG A 44 6.70 -10.90 0.65
CA ARG A 44 7.92 -10.40 1.31
C ARG A 44 8.84 -11.54 1.68
N LEU A 45 10.13 -11.31 1.49
CA LEU A 45 11.22 -12.18 1.92
C LEU A 45 12.19 -11.35 2.74
N GLU A 46 12.45 -11.76 3.97
CA GLU A 46 13.27 -11.01 4.92
C GLU A 46 14.30 -11.93 5.60
N ALA A 47 15.46 -11.37 5.90
CA ALA A 47 16.53 -12.03 6.63
C ALA A 47 16.98 -11.15 7.80
N GLU A 48 17.18 -11.77 8.95
CA GLU A 48 17.73 -11.14 10.14
C GLU A 48 18.97 -11.89 10.62
N TYR A 49 20.05 -11.15 10.86
CA TYR A 49 21.31 -11.67 11.35
C TYR A 49 21.79 -10.87 12.57
N TRP A 50 22.18 -11.57 13.63
CA TRP A 50 22.71 -10.97 14.86
C TRP A 50 24.21 -11.25 14.97
N PRO A 51 25.08 -10.38 14.43
CA PRO A 51 26.54 -10.54 14.56
C PRO A 51 27.05 -10.37 16.00
N ALA A 52 26.29 -9.69 16.86
CA ALA A 52 26.59 -9.50 18.28
C ALA A 52 25.29 -9.53 19.09
N LYS A 53 25.41 -9.64 20.43
CA LYS A 53 24.24 -9.73 21.33
C LYS A 53 23.31 -8.51 21.23
N ASP A 54 23.86 -7.35 20.92
CA ASP A 54 23.14 -6.07 20.89
C ASP A 54 23.09 -5.44 19.49
N LEU A 55 23.39 -6.21 18.45
CA LEU A 55 23.36 -5.74 17.06
C LEU A 55 22.63 -6.73 16.17
N ALA A 56 21.57 -6.25 15.52
CA ALA A 56 20.83 -6.97 14.50
C ALA A 56 20.92 -6.23 13.15
N ILE A 57 21.18 -6.98 12.09
CA ILE A 57 21.17 -6.52 10.70
C ILE A 57 20.00 -7.21 10.00
N ARG A 58 19.16 -6.41 9.33
CA ARG A 58 18.00 -6.91 8.59
C ARG A 58 18.07 -6.44 7.14
N ALA A 59 17.73 -7.34 6.22
CA ALA A 59 17.58 -7.04 4.82
C ALA A 59 16.36 -7.77 4.28
N GLY A 60 15.67 -7.19 3.30
CA GLY A 60 14.48 -7.80 2.75
C GLY A 60 14.14 -7.30 1.35
N PHE A 61 13.34 -8.09 0.66
CA PHE A 61 12.75 -7.80 -0.63
C PHE A 61 11.23 -7.95 -0.53
N GLY A 62 10.51 -6.94 -1.03
CA GLY A 62 9.06 -6.96 -1.11
C GLY A 62 8.61 -6.71 -2.53
N PHE A 63 7.64 -7.48 -3.00
CA PHE A 63 7.00 -7.29 -4.29
C PHE A 63 5.49 -7.16 -4.13
N ASP A 64 4.94 -6.12 -4.73
CA ASP A 64 3.52 -5.82 -4.78
C ASP A 64 3.15 -5.51 -6.25
N PRO A 65 2.45 -6.41 -6.96
CA PRO A 65 2.16 -6.27 -8.38
C PRO A 65 1.08 -5.23 -8.68
N ARG A 66 0.34 -4.75 -7.65
CA ARG A 66 -0.77 -3.81 -7.84
C ARG A 66 -0.48 -2.52 -7.07
N GLY A 67 0.47 -1.74 -7.60
CA GLY A 67 0.51 -0.31 -7.35
C GLY A 67 -0.72 0.34 -7.95
N VAL A 68 -1.34 1.26 -7.22
CA VAL A 68 -2.44 2.10 -7.72
C VAL A 68 -2.01 2.71 -9.04
N CYS A 69 -2.82 2.58 -10.10
CA CYS A 69 -2.56 3.32 -11.33
C CYS A 69 -2.57 4.81 -10.99
N ASP A 70 -1.45 5.49 -11.20
CA ASP A 70 -1.40 6.94 -11.07
C ASP A 70 -2.34 7.53 -12.12
N ARG A 71 -3.47 8.06 -11.66
CA ARG A 71 -4.42 8.79 -12.50
C ARG A 71 -4.11 10.29 -12.51
N ALA A 72 -2.95 10.70 -12.00
CA ALA A 72 -2.25 11.91 -12.41
C ALA A 72 -1.19 11.45 -13.42
N VAL A 73 -1.44 11.43 -14.71
CA VAL A 73 -1.49 12.61 -15.56
C VAL A 73 -2.42 12.28 -16.74
N THR A 74 -3.39 13.17 -16.97
CA THR A 74 -4.20 13.26 -18.19
C THR A 74 -3.39 13.17 -19.48
#